data_AF-B0M9V3-F1
#
_entry.id   AF-B0M9V3-F1
#
_cell.length_a   1.000
_cell.length_b   1.000
_cell.length_c   1.000
_cell.angle_alpha   90.00
_cell.angle_beta   90.00
_cell.angle_gamma   90.00
#
_symmetry.space_group_name_H-M   'P 1'
#
loop_
_entity.id
_entity.type
_entity.pdbx_description
1 polymer ?
#
loop_
_entity_poly.entity_id
_entity_poly.type
_entity_poly.pdbx_seq_one_letter_code
_entity_poly.pdbx_strand_id
1 'polypeptide(L)'
;MTSLAEFNHYINCPVANYHGETYNLPFNMNTFSKMWGITFPAEAKEIIESQKQKVEGEPSNLEEQAISLVGTDIYEKLIKGYTEKQWGRDCKDLPASIIKRIPVRYIYDNNYFNDPHQGIPKEGYNKLIGKLYEGCDVMLSTDYLEKREELECMGDKVIYTGTIDSYYGYCFGKLAYRSLRFEHELLEEENHQGVAVMNYTDRETPYTRKIEHKHFAFGKQEKTVVTKEYPAEWEDGMEPYYPVNDEENNRLFEKYRELSKKEEKVLFGGRLGEYKYYDMDKVIESALRFTKDTLHL
;
A
#
# COMPACT_ATOMS: atom_id res chain seq x y z
N MET A 1 -16.14 0.63 -14.53
CA MET A 1 -16.16 0.94 -13.08
C MET A 1 -17.19 2.01 -12.73
N THR A 2 -17.14 3.20 -13.32
CA THR A 2 -18.14 4.27 -13.06
C THR A 2 -19.56 3.92 -13.53
N SER A 3 -19.70 3.00 -14.50
CA SER A 3 -20.99 2.41 -14.88
C SER A 3 -21.55 1.43 -13.84
N LEU A 4 -20.71 0.91 -12.94
CA LEU A 4 -21.08 -0.10 -11.94
C LEU A 4 -21.39 0.53 -10.59
N ALA A 5 -20.67 1.59 -10.21
CA ALA A 5 -20.90 2.29 -8.95
C ALA A 5 -20.70 3.80 -9.12
N GLU A 6 -21.49 4.56 -8.37
CA GLU A 6 -21.26 5.99 -8.20
C GLU A 6 -20.14 6.21 -7.19
N PHE A 7 -19.17 7.07 -7.54
CA PHE A 7 -18.06 7.44 -6.68
C PHE A 7 -18.30 8.82 -6.08
N ASN A 8 -17.83 9.03 -4.86
CA ASN A 8 -17.77 10.36 -4.27
C ASN A 8 -16.51 11.13 -4.76
N HIS A 9 -16.36 12.37 -4.32
CA HIS A 9 -15.23 13.23 -4.68
C HIS A 9 -14.12 13.24 -3.62
N TYR A 10 -13.96 12.15 -2.86
CA TYR A 10 -12.92 12.06 -1.83
C TYR A 10 -11.54 12.20 -2.46
N ILE A 11 -10.74 13.12 -1.93
CA ILE A 11 -9.33 13.31 -2.24
C ILE A 11 -8.53 12.91 -1.01
N ASN A 12 -7.56 12.02 -1.18
CA ASN A 12 -6.75 11.56 -0.07
C ASN A 12 -5.74 12.64 0.33
N CYS A 13 -5.88 13.20 1.54
CA CYS A 13 -4.96 14.20 2.09
C CYS A 13 -4.49 13.78 3.50
N PRO A 14 -3.63 12.75 3.62
CA PRO A 14 -3.20 12.26 4.92
C PRO A 14 -2.43 13.32 5.72
N VAL A 15 -2.45 13.15 7.05
CA VAL A 15 -1.64 13.95 7.98
C VAL A 15 -0.61 13.05 8.65
N ALA A 16 0.62 13.51 8.81
CA ALA A 16 1.63 12.89 9.64
C ALA A 16 1.64 13.53 11.03
N ASN A 17 1.78 12.73 12.08
CA ASN A 17 1.95 13.14 13.46
C ASN A 17 3.34 12.67 13.93
N TYR A 18 4.18 13.61 14.36
CA TYR A 18 5.50 13.37 14.93
C TYR A 18 5.55 14.00 16.33
N HIS A 19 5.46 13.17 17.38
CA HIS A 19 5.40 13.62 18.77
C HIS A 19 4.33 14.70 19.06
N GLY A 20 3.16 14.60 18.40
CA GLY A 20 2.07 15.57 18.52
C GLY A 20 2.13 16.73 17.51
N GLU A 21 3.26 16.93 16.83
CA GLU A 21 3.36 17.90 15.72
C GLU A 21 2.75 17.31 14.45
N THR A 22 1.79 18.03 13.85
CA THR A 22 1.11 17.58 12.62
C THR A 22 1.68 18.22 11.37
N TYR A 23 1.87 17.42 10.32
CA TYR A 23 2.36 17.83 9.00
C TYR A 23 1.47 17.29 7.90
N ASN A 24 1.21 18.08 6.85
CA ASN A 24 0.48 17.58 5.69
C ASN A 24 1.35 16.66 4.84
N LEU A 25 0.72 15.64 4.24
CA LEU A 25 1.28 14.78 3.22
C LEU A 25 0.53 14.98 1.89
N PRO A 26 1.16 14.76 0.73
CA PRO A 26 2.57 14.41 0.54
C PRO A 26 3.48 15.61 0.84
N PHE A 27 4.80 15.46 0.72
CA PHE A 27 5.73 16.55 1.01
C PHE A 27 5.52 17.71 0.04
N ASN A 28 4.95 18.79 0.55
CA ASN A 28 4.58 19.97 -0.23
C ASN A 28 4.82 21.27 0.55
N MET A 29 4.48 22.44 -0.01
CA MET A 29 4.70 23.72 0.68
C MET A 29 3.99 23.84 2.02
N ASN A 30 2.85 23.15 2.25
CA ASN A 30 2.24 23.08 3.58
C ASN A 30 3.16 22.38 4.60
N THR A 31 3.81 21.29 4.19
CA THR A 31 4.80 20.58 5.00
C THR A 31 6.00 21.47 5.30
N PHE A 32 6.58 22.08 4.27
CA PHE A 32 7.82 22.87 4.37
C PHE A 32 7.61 24.16 5.16
N SER A 33 6.49 24.85 4.91
CA SER A 33 6.12 26.06 5.63
C SER A 33 5.93 25.78 7.12
N LYS A 34 5.25 24.67 7.48
CA LYS A 34 5.09 24.26 8.88
C LYS A 34 6.42 23.86 9.52
N MET A 35 7.29 23.18 8.77
CA MET A 35 8.56 22.66 9.28
C MET A 35 9.61 23.74 9.50
N TRP A 36 9.72 24.70 8.58
CA TRP A 36 10.81 25.69 8.57
C TRP A 36 10.35 27.15 8.73
N GLY A 37 9.04 27.41 8.82
CA GLY A 37 8.51 28.78 8.95
C GLY A 37 8.64 29.62 7.68
N ILE A 38 8.86 28.99 6.52
CA ILE A 38 9.04 29.65 5.21
C ILE A 38 7.71 29.79 4.45
N THR A 39 7.71 30.57 3.38
CA THR A 39 6.48 30.78 2.56
C THR A 39 6.69 30.48 1.08
N PHE A 40 7.91 30.63 0.57
CA PHE A 40 8.16 30.56 -0.87
C PHE A 40 8.85 29.26 -1.30
N PRO A 41 8.48 28.70 -2.45
CA PRO A 41 9.13 27.55 -3.08
C PRO A 41 10.66 27.61 -3.15
N ALA A 42 11.23 28.78 -3.43
CA ALA A 42 12.67 28.96 -3.54
C ALA A 42 13.39 28.68 -2.21
N GLU A 43 12.83 29.14 -1.09
CA GLU A 43 13.37 28.90 0.25
C GLU A 43 13.36 27.40 0.58
N ALA A 44 12.25 26.72 0.28
CA ALA A 44 12.12 25.27 0.50
C ALA A 44 13.18 24.50 -0.30
N LYS A 45 13.36 24.88 -1.57
CA LYS A 45 14.35 24.25 -2.45
C LYS A 45 15.77 24.47 -1.95
N GLU A 46 16.11 25.68 -1.52
CA GLU A 46 17.44 25.99 -0.98
C GLU A 46 17.75 25.17 0.28
N ILE A 47 16.80 25.07 1.21
CA ILE A 47 16.96 24.26 2.43
C ILE A 47 17.14 22.78 2.07
N ILE A 48 16.27 22.22 1.24
CA ILE A 48 16.33 20.80 0.84
C ILE A 48 17.66 20.50 0.14
N GLU A 49 18.08 21.32 -0.83
CA GLU A 49 19.34 21.11 -1.56
C GLU A 49 20.56 21.24 -0.64
N SER A 50 20.55 22.17 0.32
CA SER A 50 21.62 22.26 1.33
C SER A 50 21.70 21.00 2.20
N GLN A 51 20.56 20.43 2.60
CA GLN A 51 20.54 19.22 3.44
C GLN A 51 20.96 17.96 2.68
N LYS A 52 20.64 17.87 1.38
CA LYS A 52 21.05 16.75 0.52
C LYS A 52 22.57 16.61 0.40
N GLN A 53 23.32 17.71 0.48
CA GLN A 53 24.78 17.71 0.37
C GLN A 53 25.49 16.91 1.48
N LYS A 54 24.77 16.47 2.52
CA LYS A 54 25.30 15.58 3.56
C LYS A 54 25.47 14.12 3.09
N VAL A 55 24.86 13.74 1.97
CA VAL A 55 25.03 12.41 1.36
C VAL A 55 26.00 12.55 0.19
N GLU A 56 27.16 11.90 0.30
CA GLU A 56 28.17 11.87 -0.75
C GLU A 56 28.08 10.57 -1.54
N GLY A 57 28.11 10.66 -2.87
CA GLY A 57 28.10 9.49 -3.76
C GLY A 57 26.70 8.91 -4.03
N GLU A 58 26.66 7.67 -4.51
CA GLU A 58 25.42 6.95 -4.76
C GLU A 58 24.86 6.34 -3.46
N PRO A 59 23.59 6.58 -3.11
CA PRO A 59 22.98 6.02 -1.92
C PRO A 59 23.01 4.49 -1.88
N SER A 60 23.54 3.94 -0.79
CA SER A 60 23.70 2.50 -0.58
C SER A 60 22.53 1.87 0.20
N ASN A 61 21.81 2.67 0.98
CA ASN A 61 20.72 2.24 1.86
C ASN A 61 19.54 3.23 1.83
N LEU A 62 18.45 2.88 2.51
CA LEU A 62 17.22 3.67 2.53
C LEU A 62 17.43 5.04 3.19
N GLU A 63 18.22 5.12 4.26
CA GLU A 63 18.54 6.39 4.94
C GLU A 63 19.19 7.39 3.97
N GLU A 64 20.29 7.00 3.32
CA GLU A 64 21.00 7.83 2.33
C GLU A 64 20.09 8.19 1.15
N GLN A 65 19.28 7.23 0.69
CA GLN A 65 18.36 7.44 -0.42
C GLN A 65 17.26 8.44 -0.05
N ALA A 66 16.69 8.36 1.14
CA ALA A 66 15.69 9.30 1.60
C ALA A 66 16.29 10.70 1.78
N ILE A 67 17.44 10.82 2.46
CA ILE A 67 18.10 12.11 2.68
C ILE A 67 18.51 12.76 1.34
N SER A 68 19.04 12.00 0.39
CA SER A 68 19.38 12.53 -0.94
C SER A 68 18.16 13.01 -1.75
N LEU A 69 16.95 12.54 -1.41
CA LEU A 69 15.70 12.97 -2.06
C LEU A 69 15.03 14.16 -1.36
N VAL A 70 15.01 14.18 -0.03
CA VAL A 70 14.17 15.11 0.76
C VAL A 70 14.92 15.92 1.83
N GLY A 71 16.20 15.68 2.05
CA GLY A 71 16.97 16.29 3.13
C GLY A 71 16.79 15.59 4.48
N THR A 72 17.64 15.98 5.44
CA THR A 72 17.73 15.35 6.76
C THR A 72 16.48 15.56 7.60
N ASP A 73 15.92 16.77 7.63
CA ASP A 73 14.84 17.10 8.56
C ASP A 73 13.56 16.30 8.23
N ILE A 74 13.21 16.24 6.94
CA ILE A 74 12.05 15.46 6.46
C ILE A 74 12.29 13.97 6.72
N TYR A 75 13.51 13.49 6.46
CA TYR A 75 13.87 12.11 6.74
C TYR A 75 13.67 11.77 8.23
N GLU A 76 14.27 12.55 9.12
CA GLU A 76 14.22 12.29 10.57
C GLU A 76 12.79 12.36 11.12
N LYS A 77 12.03 13.41 10.77
CA LYS A 77 10.68 13.61 11.33
C LYS A 77 9.62 12.73 10.68
N LEU A 78 9.65 12.56 9.35
CA LEU A 78 8.49 12.06 8.60
C LEU A 78 8.72 10.71 7.91
N ILE A 79 9.96 10.23 7.82
CA ILE A 79 10.28 8.98 7.10
C ILE A 79 10.87 7.91 8.03
N LYS A 80 11.90 8.26 8.82
CA LYS A 80 12.73 7.30 9.55
C LYS A 80 11.91 6.39 10.45
N GLY A 81 11.27 6.96 11.47
CA GLY A 81 10.51 6.17 12.44
C GLY A 81 9.33 5.42 11.80
N TYR A 82 8.64 6.02 10.83
CA TYR A 82 7.58 5.34 10.08
C TYR A 82 8.10 4.10 9.33
N THR A 83 9.22 4.25 8.63
CA THR A 83 9.84 3.17 7.84
C THR A 83 10.36 2.07 8.75
N GLU A 84 11.07 2.42 9.82
CA GLU A 84 11.60 1.45 10.78
C GLU A 84 10.49 0.64 11.45
N LYS A 85 9.34 1.26 11.75
CA LYS A 85 8.17 0.53 12.24
C LYS A 85 7.59 -0.40 11.19
N GLN A 86 7.38 0.11 9.98
CA GLN A 86 6.77 -0.66 8.89
C GLN A 86 7.58 -1.92 8.56
N TRP A 87 8.91 -1.80 8.57
CA TRP A 87 9.83 -2.86 8.15
C TRP A 87 10.49 -3.62 9.30
N GLY A 88 10.43 -3.12 10.54
CA GLY A 88 11.06 -3.75 11.71
C GLY A 88 12.60 -3.73 11.68
N ARG A 89 13.22 -2.89 10.86
CA ARG A 89 14.67 -2.80 10.65
C ARG A 89 15.12 -1.34 10.57
N ASP A 90 16.37 -1.07 10.92
CA ASP A 90 16.95 0.28 10.79
C ASP A 90 17.02 0.69 9.31
N CYS A 91 16.82 1.97 9.00
CA CYS A 91 16.86 2.47 7.62
C CYS A 91 18.23 2.24 6.96
N LYS A 92 19.31 2.10 7.74
CA LYS A 92 20.66 1.79 7.24
C LYS A 92 20.81 0.35 6.76
N ASP A 93 20.00 -0.56 7.29
CA ASP A 93 20.00 -1.98 6.94
C ASP A 93 18.98 -2.31 5.84
N LEU A 94 18.24 -1.29 5.38
CA LEU A 94 17.24 -1.42 4.33
C LEU A 94 17.81 -0.98 2.97
N PRO A 95 17.55 -1.73 1.89
CA PRO A 95 18.07 -1.39 0.57
C PRO A 95 17.47 -0.08 0.05
N ALA A 96 18.29 0.73 -0.62
CA ALA A 96 17.87 1.99 -1.25
C ALA A 96 16.70 1.82 -2.24
N SER A 97 16.57 0.63 -2.84
CA SER A 97 15.52 0.30 -3.82
C SER A 97 14.09 0.32 -3.26
N ILE A 98 13.91 0.27 -1.94
CA ILE A 98 12.58 0.39 -1.30
C ILE A 98 11.97 1.76 -1.58
N ILE A 99 12.78 2.82 -1.61
CA ILE A 99 12.33 4.18 -1.88
C ILE A 99 12.98 4.68 -3.16
N LYS A 100 12.38 4.37 -4.31
CA LYS A 100 12.87 4.87 -5.60
C LYS A 100 12.61 6.35 -5.80
N ARG A 101 11.45 6.84 -5.37
CA ARG A 101 11.02 8.24 -5.52
C ARG A 101 10.11 8.61 -4.36
N ILE A 102 10.29 9.83 -3.86
CA ILE A 102 9.38 10.49 -2.95
C ILE A 102 8.82 11.72 -3.66
N PRO A 103 7.50 11.87 -3.81
CA PRO A 103 6.93 13.09 -4.37
C PRO A 103 7.23 14.29 -3.47
N VAL A 104 8.01 15.24 -3.99
CA VAL A 104 8.28 16.55 -3.38
C VAL A 104 7.67 17.61 -4.26
N ARG A 105 6.74 18.40 -3.72
CA ARG A 105 5.97 19.40 -4.47
C ARG A 105 6.27 20.81 -3.96
N TYR A 106 6.83 21.67 -4.81
CA TYR A 106 7.05 23.07 -4.48
C TYR A 106 5.80 23.95 -4.75
N ILE A 107 4.64 23.44 -4.36
CA ILE A 107 3.33 24.09 -4.42
C ILE A 107 2.53 23.73 -3.15
N TYR A 108 1.47 24.49 -2.86
CA TYR A 108 0.55 24.20 -1.76
C TYR A 108 -0.53 23.21 -2.23
N ASP A 109 -0.24 21.91 -2.12
CA ASP A 109 -1.15 20.85 -2.57
C ASP A 109 -0.99 19.58 -1.72
N ASN A 110 -2.03 19.26 -0.97
CA ASN A 110 -2.09 18.10 -0.07
C ASN A 110 -2.67 16.84 -0.73
N ASN A 111 -2.98 16.87 -2.03
CA ASN A 111 -3.52 15.71 -2.72
C ASN A 111 -2.45 14.61 -2.80
N TYR A 112 -2.64 13.49 -2.10
CA TYR A 112 -1.62 12.44 -2.02
C TYR A 112 -1.27 11.81 -3.38
N PHE A 113 -2.25 11.72 -4.27
CA PHE A 113 -2.10 11.13 -5.60
C PHE A 113 -2.12 12.20 -6.69
N ASN A 114 -1.42 11.97 -7.79
CA ASN A 114 -1.47 12.85 -8.97
C ASN A 114 -2.55 12.40 -9.97
N ASP A 115 -3.25 11.31 -9.67
CA ASP A 115 -4.26 10.74 -10.57
C ASP A 115 -5.43 11.71 -10.79
N PRO A 116 -5.89 11.86 -12.04
CA PRO A 116 -6.96 12.80 -12.38
C PRO A 116 -8.34 12.35 -11.86
N HIS A 117 -8.46 11.09 -11.46
CA HIS A 117 -9.69 10.51 -10.94
C HIS A 117 -9.42 9.90 -9.57
N GLN A 118 -10.08 10.44 -8.55
CA GLN A 118 -10.01 9.98 -7.17
C GLN A 118 -11.40 9.99 -6.57
N GLY A 119 -11.70 8.98 -5.75
CA GLY A 119 -12.98 8.84 -5.09
C GLY A 119 -13.16 7.46 -4.48
N ILE A 120 -14.16 7.35 -3.62
CA ILE A 120 -14.58 6.11 -2.96
C ILE A 120 -15.99 5.74 -3.44
N PRO A 121 -16.31 4.45 -3.69
CA PRO A 121 -17.67 4.05 -4.03
C PRO A 121 -18.64 4.46 -2.92
N LYS A 122 -19.68 5.22 -3.26
CA LYS A 122 -20.62 5.79 -2.26
C LYS A 122 -21.29 4.74 -1.38
N GLU A 123 -21.57 3.58 -1.96
CA GLU A 123 -22.23 2.46 -1.28
C GLU A 123 -21.25 1.41 -0.73
N GLY A 124 -19.94 1.68 -0.81
CA GLY A 124 -18.87 0.78 -0.38
C GLY A 124 -18.38 -0.18 -1.47
N TYR A 125 -17.15 -0.67 -1.30
CA TYR A 125 -16.51 -1.57 -2.25
C TYR A 125 -17.23 -2.92 -2.36
N ASN A 126 -17.84 -3.42 -1.28
CA ASN A 126 -18.62 -4.66 -1.31
C ASN A 126 -19.79 -4.62 -2.30
N LYS A 127 -20.48 -3.48 -2.45
CA LYS A 127 -21.56 -3.32 -3.43
C LYS A 127 -21.05 -3.31 -4.87
N LEU A 128 -19.90 -2.68 -5.10
CA LEU A 128 -19.22 -2.70 -6.40
C LEU A 128 -18.77 -4.12 -6.77
N ILE A 129 -18.13 -4.84 -5.83
CA ILE A 129 -17.71 -6.23 -6.04
C ILE A 129 -18.93 -7.14 -6.27
N GLY A 130 -20.03 -6.95 -5.53
CA GLY A 130 -21.27 -7.71 -5.74
C GLY A 130 -21.83 -7.58 -7.17
N LYS A 131 -21.75 -6.39 -7.78
CA LYS A 131 -22.14 -6.18 -9.18
C LYS A 131 -21.17 -6.84 -10.18
N LEU A 132 -19.89 -6.93 -9.85
CA LEU A 132 -18.91 -7.62 -10.70
C LEU A 132 -19.15 -9.13 -10.75
N TYR A 133 -19.71 -9.71 -9.69
CA TYR A 133 -20.05 -11.14 -9.62
C TYR A 133 -21.50 -11.45 -10.02
N GLU A 134 -22.25 -10.48 -10.55
CA GLU A 134 -23.63 -10.72 -10.98
C GLU A 134 -23.66 -11.74 -12.13
N GLY A 135 -24.39 -12.84 -11.94
CA GLY A 135 -24.43 -13.96 -12.89
C GLY A 135 -23.32 -14.99 -12.72
N CYS A 136 -22.44 -14.86 -11.72
CA CYS A 136 -21.43 -15.86 -11.38
C CYS A 136 -21.88 -16.77 -10.22
N ASP A 137 -21.44 -18.02 -10.23
CA ASP A 137 -21.50 -18.89 -9.06
C ASP A 137 -20.34 -18.53 -8.11
N VAL A 138 -20.65 -18.24 -6.84
CA VAL A 138 -19.66 -17.80 -5.84
C VAL A 138 -19.65 -18.75 -4.65
N MET A 139 -18.49 -19.33 -4.37
CA MET A 139 -18.25 -20.19 -3.21
C MET A 139 -17.37 -19.45 -2.19
N LEU A 140 -17.90 -19.18 -1.00
CA LEU A 140 -17.15 -18.59 0.12
C LEU A 140 -16.66 -19.67 1.08
N SER A 141 -15.74 -19.32 1.98
CA SER A 141 -15.18 -20.25 2.98
C SER A 141 -14.68 -21.57 2.37
N THR A 142 -14.08 -21.48 1.19
CA THR A 142 -13.62 -22.63 0.41
C THR A 142 -12.18 -22.36 -0.04
N ASP A 143 -11.23 -23.09 0.51
CA ASP A 143 -9.83 -23.03 0.09
C ASP A 143 -9.64 -23.87 -1.19
N TYR A 144 -9.12 -23.23 -2.25
CA TYR A 144 -8.86 -23.89 -3.52
C TYR A 144 -7.79 -24.97 -3.41
N LEU A 145 -6.73 -24.75 -2.64
CA LEU A 145 -5.61 -25.69 -2.53
C LEU A 145 -6.01 -26.96 -1.77
N GLU A 146 -6.89 -26.85 -0.78
CA GLU A 146 -7.44 -28.01 -0.05
C GLU A 146 -8.38 -28.86 -0.91
N LYS A 147 -9.10 -28.25 -1.85
CA LYS A 147 -10.08 -28.91 -2.72
C LYS A 147 -9.69 -28.91 -4.20
N ARG A 148 -8.40 -28.86 -4.48
CA ARG A 148 -7.89 -28.59 -5.82
C ARG A 148 -8.40 -29.59 -6.86
N GLU A 149 -8.33 -30.89 -6.55
CA GLU A 149 -8.77 -31.94 -7.49
C GLU A 149 -10.25 -31.79 -7.88
N GLU A 150 -11.12 -31.49 -6.91
CA GLU A 150 -12.55 -31.27 -7.14
C GLU A 150 -12.81 -30.01 -7.98
N LEU A 151 -12.23 -28.88 -7.57
CA LEU A 151 -12.52 -27.57 -8.16
C LEU A 151 -11.86 -27.39 -9.53
N GLU A 152 -10.67 -27.93 -9.73
CA GLU A 152 -9.97 -27.86 -11.01
C GLU A 152 -10.76 -28.58 -12.11
N CYS A 153 -11.60 -29.57 -11.78
CA CYS A 153 -12.45 -30.26 -12.75
C CYS A 153 -13.69 -29.44 -13.20
N MET A 154 -14.02 -28.34 -12.52
CA MET A 154 -15.23 -27.55 -12.80
C MET A 154 -15.12 -26.62 -14.01
N GLY A 155 -13.91 -26.39 -14.54
CA GLY A 155 -13.70 -25.49 -15.68
C GLY A 155 -12.52 -25.88 -16.55
N ASP A 156 -12.47 -25.32 -17.75
CA ASP A 156 -11.39 -25.57 -18.73
C ASP A 156 -10.09 -24.87 -18.37
N LYS A 157 -10.17 -23.76 -17.62
CA LYS A 157 -9.04 -22.95 -17.15
C LYS A 157 -9.25 -22.56 -15.69
N VAL A 158 -8.15 -22.37 -14.97
CA VAL A 158 -8.14 -21.83 -13.61
C VAL A 158 -7.38 -20.51 -13.60
N ILE A 159 -8.00 -19.46 -13.09
CA ILE A 159 -7.31 -18.20 -12.78
C ILE A 159 -7.01 -18.21 -11.28
N TYR A 160 -5.74 -18.40 -10.94
CA TYR A 160 -5.29 -18.47 -9.56
C TYR A 160 -4.69 -17.12 -9.13
N THR A 161 -5.30 -16.50 -8.12
CA THR A 161 -4.87 -15.20 -7.57
C THR A 161 -4.35 -15.28 -6.13
N GLY A 162 -4.17 -16.50 -5.60
CA GLY A 162 -3.51 -16.75 -4.32
C GLY A 162 -1.98 -16.66 -4.41
N THR A 163 -1.26 -16.97 -3.33
CA THR A 163 0.20 -16.90 -3.37
C THR A 163 0.78 -18.01 -4.25
N ILE A 164 1.70 -17.66 -5.16
CA ILE A 164 2.25 -18.62 -6.12
C ILE A 164 3.05 -19.75 -5.45
N ASP A 165 3.72 -19.45 -4.34
CA ASP A 165 4.51 -20.41 -3.58
C ASP A 165 3.66 -21.47 -2.88
N SER A 166 2.49 -21.09 -2.32
CA SER A 166 1.54 -22.03 -1.71
C SER A 166 0.93 -22.98 -2.73
N TYR A 167 0.65 -22.49 -3.94
CA TYR A 167 0.16 -23.34 -5.04
C TYR A 167 1.12 -24.50 -5.37
N TYR A 168 2.42 -24.26 -5.27
CA TYR A 168 3.47 -25.26 -5.47
C TYR A 168 3.91 -25.97 -4.19
N GLY A 169 3.14 -25.87 -3.10
CA GLY A 169 3.46 -26.52 -1.83
C GLY A 169 4.80 -26.06 -1.23
N TYR A 170 5.18 -24.81 -1.48
CA TYR A 170 6.43 -24.19 -1.01
C TYR A 170 7.70 -24.95 -1.41
N CYS A 171 7.72 -25.61 -2.58
CA CYS A 171 8.81 -26.50 -2.99
C CYS A 171 10.20 -25.84 -3.10
N PHE A 172 10.28 -24.51 -3.24
CA PHE A 172 11.53 -23.75 -3.22
C PHE A 172 11.73 -22.90 -1.95
N GLY A 173 10.79 -22.97 -0.99
CA GLY A 173 10.71 -22.09 0.18
C GLY A 173 9.57 -21.06 0.06
N LYS A 174 9.30 -20.35 1.16
CA LYS A 174 8.22 -19.36 1.24
C LYS A 174 8.69 -17.99 0.76
N LEU A 175 7.87 -17.32 -0.04
CA LEU A 175 8.08 -15.92 -0.38
C LEU A 175 7.76 -15.06 0.85
N ALA A 176 8.60 -14.05 1.11
CA ALA A 176 8.44 -13.20 2.27
C ALA A 176 7.39 -12.12 2.03
N TYR A 177 6.52 -11.92 3.01
CA TYR A 177 5.56 -10.83 3.02
C TYR A 177 5.68 -10.03 4.32
N ARG A 178 5.14 -8.82 4.31
CA ARG A 178 4.71 -8.14 5.54
C ARG A 178 3.22 -8.34 5.71
N SER A 179 2.81 -8.53 6.96
CA SER A 179 1.40 -8.56 7.33
C SER A 179 1.03 -7.30 8.11
N LEU A 180 -0.25 -7.17 8.40
CA LEU A 180 -0.83 -6.09 9.18
C LEU A 180 -1.81 -6.67 10.19
N ARG A 181 -1.83 -6.07 11.38
CA ARG A 181 -2.85 -6.33 12.40
C ARG A 181 -3.67 -5.06 12.60
N PHE A 182 -4.98 -5.22 12.62
CA PHE A 182 -5.92 -4.11 12.78
C PHE A 182 -6.63 -4.22 14.11
N GLU A 183 -6.70 -3.10 14.84
CA GLU A 183 -7.54 -2.97 16.03
C GLU A 183 -8.61 -1.92 15.75
N HIS A 184 -9.88 -2.34 15.83
CA HIS A 184 -11.03 -1.48 15.60
C HIS A 184 -11.62 -1.02 16.93
N GLU A 185 -11.97 0.25 17.02
CA GLU A 185 -12.53 0.86 18.22
C GLU A 185 -13.72 1.74 17.82
N LEU A 186 -14.88 1.53 18.45
CA LEU A 186 -16.01 2.44 18.37
C LEU A 186 -15.87 3.48 19.47
N LEU A 187 -15.85 4.75 19.09
CA LEU A 187 -15.73 5.88 20.00
C LEU A 187 -17.06 6.63 20.08
N GLU A 188 -17.43 6.98 21.31
CA GLU A 188 -18.64 7.75 21.65
C GLU A 188 -18.42 9.26 21.42
N GLU A 189 -17.90 9.59 20.23
CA GLU A 189 -17.65 10.96 19.79
C GLU A 189 -17.83 11.11 18.27
N GLU A 190 -18.18 12.33 17.83
CA GLU A 190 -18.50 12.59 16.42
C GLU A 190 -17.24 12.57 15.54
N ASN A 191 -16.10 13.04 16.05
CA ASN A 191 -14.90 13.21 15.24
C ASN A 191 -13.64 13.05 16.10
N HIS A 192 -12.89 11.97 15.87
CA HIS A 192 -11.71 11.63 16.68
C HIS A 192 -10.47 12.41 16.25
N GLN A 193 -10.19 12.48 14.94
CA GLN A 193 -8.93 13.00 14.42
C GLN A 193 -9.08 13.98 13.24
N GLY A 194 -10.29 14.19 12.72
CA GLY A 194 -10.58 15.19 11.70
C GLY A 194 -10.04 14.90 10.30
N VAL A 195 -9.47 13.71 10.07
CA VAL A 195 -8.91 13.27 8.79
C VAL A 195 -9.09 11.76 8.64
N ALA A 196 -9.30 11.27 7.42
CA ALA A 196 -9.48 9.83 7.19
C ALA A 196 -8.24 9.00 7.60
N VAL A 197 -7.04 9.52 7.34
CA VAL A 197 -5.77 8.82 7.61
C VAL A 197 -4.80 9.76 8.32
N MET A 198 -4.39 9.35 9.52
CA MET A 198 -3.30 10.00 10.26
C MET A 198 -2.16 8.99 10.45
N ASN A 199 -1.01 9.28 9.87
CA ASN A 199 0.22 8.51 10.03
C ASN A 199 0.95 8.97 11.29
N TYR A 200 1.54 8.05 12.04
CA TYR A 200 2.37 8.35 13.21
C TYR A 200 3.80 8.01 12.84
N THR A 201 4.66 9.02 12.75
CA THR A 201 6.00 8.88 12.15
C THR A 201 7.11 8.73 13.17
N ASP A 202 6.84 8.98 14.45
CA ASP A 202 7.72 8.63 15.57
C ASP A 202 7.81 7.11 15.76
N ARG A 203 8.93 6.63 16.29
CA ARG A 203 9.20 5.19 16.42
C ARG A 203 8.50 4.58 17.64
N GLU A 204 8.23 5.40 18.65
CA GLU A 204 7.68 5.03 19.94
C GLU A 204 6.20 4.66 19.87
N THR A 205 5.45 5.27 18.95
CA THR A 205 4.04 4.91 18.70
C THR A 205 3.96 3.54 18.01
N PRO A 206 3.32 2.52 18.62
CA PRO A 206 3.38 1.13 18.14
C PRO A 206 2.64 0.86 16.82
N TYR A 207 1.66 1.70 16.47
CA TYR A 207 0.94 1.63 15.20
C TYR A 207 1.53 2.61 14.18
N THR A 208 1.41 2.28 12.89
CA THR A 208 1.87 3.14 11.78
C THR A 208 0.85 4.23 11.45
N ARG A 209 -0.45 3.93 11.57
CA ARG A 209 -1.53 4.88 11.27
C ARG A 209 -2.80 4.58 12.03
N LYS A 210 -3.61 5.64 12.18
CA LYS A 210 -5.02 5.58 12.55
C LYS A 210 -5.89 5.95 11.36
N ILE A 211 -6.94 5.17 11.15
CA ILE A 211 -7.93 5.35 10.10
C ILE A 211 -9.27 5.66 10.76
N GLU A 212 -9.85 6.83 10.44
CA GLU A 212 -11.19 7.20 10.88
C GLU A 212 -12.14 7.11 9.69
N HIS A 213 -12.88 6.00 9.62
CA HIS A 213 -13.52 5.52 8.38
C HIS A 213 -14.57 6.46 7.82
N LYS A 214 -15.30 7.18 8.67
CA LYS A 214 -16.40 8.06 8.24
C LYS A 214 -15.95 9.15 7.27
N HIS A 215 -14.70 9.61 7.37
CA HIS A 215 -14.19 10.70 6.53
C HIS A 215 -14.03 10.29 5.06
N PHE A 216 -13.85 9.01 4.76
CA PHE A 216 -13.85 8.51 3.37
C PHE A 216 -15.19 8.70 2.67
N ALA A 217 -16.28 8.72 3.42
CA ALA A 217 -17.65 8.80 2.91
C ALA A 217 -18.38 10.09 3.32
N PHE A 218 -17.65 11.10 3.83
CA PHE A 218 -18.23 12.34 4.36
C PHE A 218 -19.33 12.11 5.41
N GLY A 219 -19.15 11.07 6.24
CA GLY A 219 -20.10 10.67 7.26
C GLY A 219 -20.32 11.74 8.34
N LYS A 220 -21.55 11.78 8.89
CA LYS A 220 -22.00 12.74 9.92
C LYS A 220 -22.61 12.05 11.14
N GLN A 221 -22.27 10.78 11.35
CA GLN A 221 -22.77 9.98 12.46
C GLN A 221 -22.21 10.52 13.79
N GLU A 222 -23.01 10.48 14.86
CA GLU A 222 -22.63 10.96 16.21
C GLU A 222 -21.47 10.17 16.85
N LYS A 223 -21.24 8.93 16.40
CA LYS A 223 -20.15 8.04 16.85
C LYS A 223 -19.19 7.76 15.72
N THR A 224 -17.94 7.43 16.02
CA THR A 224 -16.91 7.17 15.01
C THR A 224 -16.22 5.83 15.21
N VAL A 225 -15.82 5.18 14.11
CA VAL A 225 -15.00 3.97 14.15
C VAL A 225 -13.59 4.35 13.74
N VAL A 226 -12.65 4.07 14.63
CA VAL A 226 -11.22 4.28 14.41
C VAL A 226 -10.54 2.93 14.31
N THR A 227 -9.55 2.82 13.45
CA THR A 227 -8.72 1.63 13.30
C THR A 227 -7.27 1.96 13.44
N LYS A 228 -6.58 1.28 14.35
CA LYS A 228 -5.12 1.33 14.49
C LYS A 228 -4.52 0.21 13.65
N GLU A 229 -3.56 0.55 12.81
CA GLU A 229 -2.82 -0.41 11.99
C GLU A 229 -1.43 -0.67 12.59
N TYR A 230 -1.14 -1.94 12.88
CA TYR A 230 0.13 -2.37 13.41
C TYR A 230 0.88 -3.18 12.34
N PRO A 231 2.14 -2.85 12.04
CA PRO A 231 2.97 -3.65 11.16
C PRO A 231 3.28 -4.99 11.83
N ALA A 232 3.30 -6.06 11.04
CA ALA A 232 3.66 -7.39 11.51
C ALA A 232 4.59 -8.09 10.51
N GLU A 233 5.53 -8.89 11.02
CA GLU A 233 6.16 -9.93 10.22
C GLU A 233 5.05 -10.89 9.77
N TRP A 234 5.12 -11.38 8.53
CA TRP A 234 4.18 -12.39 8.07
C TRP A 234 4.57 -13.76 8.62
N GLU A 235 3.59 -14.48 9.15
CA GLU A 235 3.69 -15.86 9.58
C GLU A 235 2.57 -16.70 8.96
N ASP A 236 2.69 -18.03 9.04
CA ASP A 236 1.66 -18.93 8.52
C ASP A 236 0.29 -18.64 9.16
N GLY A 237 -0.74 -18.56 8.32
CA GLY A 237 -2.09 -18.20 8.73
C GLY A 237 -2.36 -16.70 8.82
N MET A 238 -1.36 -15.85 8.57
CA MET A 238 -1.57 -14.41 8.42
C MET A 238 -1.82 -14.02 6.96
N GLU A 239 -2.57 -12.94 6.77
CA GLU A 239 -2.81 -12.39 5.45
C GLU A 239 -1.54 -11.74 4.87
N PRO A 240 -1.09 -12.12 3.66
CA PRO A 240 0.06 -11.51 3.00
C PRO A 240 -0.33 -10.16 2.37
N TYR A 241 0.01 -9.04 3.03
CA TYR A 241 -0.37 -7.70 2.54
C TYR A 241 0.62 -7.11 1.54
N TYR A 242 1.93 -7.14 1.87
CA TYR A 242 2.98 -6.50 1.08
C TYR A 242 4.09 -7.50 0.72
N PRO A 243 4.41 -7.71 -0.57
CA PRO A 243 5.56 -8.53 -0.95
C PRO A 243 6.86 -7.83 -0.56
N VAL A 244 7.84 -8.60 -0.07
CA VAL A 244 9.18 -8.11 0.24
C VAL A 244 10.05 -8.24 -1.01
N ASN A 245 10.26 -7.13 -1.73
CA ASN A 245 10.92 -7.12 -3.04
C ASN A 245 12.45 -6.93 -2.93
N ASP A 246 13.12 -7.78 -2.16
CA ASP A 246 14.58 -7.84 -2.12
C ASP A 246 15.17 -8.83 -3.14
N GLU A 247 16.49 -8.88 -3.26
CA GLU A 247 17.17 -9.73 -4.24
C GLU A 247 16.90 -11.23 -4.02
N GLU A 248 16.83 -11.67 -2.76
CA GLU A 248 16.58 -13.06 -2.39
C GLU A 248 15.18 -13.49 -2.82
N ASN A 249 14.16 -12.72 -2.45
CA ASN A 249 12.77 -13.01 -2.79
C ASN A 249 12.50 -12.89 -4.28
N ASN A 250 13.13 -11.95 -4.98
CA ASN A 250 13.01 -11.84 -6.44
C ASN A 250 13.58 -13.08 -7.15
N ARG A 251 14.73 -13.59 -6.69
CA ARG A 251 15.30 -14.84 -7.23
C ARG A 251 14.44 -16.06 -6.91
N LEU A 252 13.84 -16.11 -5.72
CA LEU A 252 12.92 -17.18 -5.33
C LEU A 252 11.64 -17.14 -6.17
N PHE A 253 11.05 -15.97 -6.35
CA PHE A 253 9.85 -15.77 -7.17
C PHE A 253 10.08 -16.20 -8.62
N GLU A 254 11.22 -15.88 -9.22
CA GLU A 254 11.50 -16.28 -10.61
C GLU A 254 11.53 -17.82 -10.76
N LYS A 255 11.98 -18.58 -9.75
CA LYS A 255 11.89 -20.05 -9.78
C LYS A 255 10.44 -20.55 -9.85
N TYR A 256 9.54 -19.96 -9.06
CA TYR A 256 8.11 -20.28 -9.10
C TYR A 256 7.48 -19.84 -10.41
N ARG A 257 7.88 -18.67 -10.92
CA ARG A 257 7.42 -18.16 -12.21
C ARG A 257 7.80 -19.10 -13.36
N GLU A 258 9.00 -19.68 -13.35
CA GLU A 258 9.39 -20.70 -14.33
C GLU A 258 8.55 -21.99 -14.25
N LEU A 259 8.06 -22.37 -13.07
CA LEU A 259 7.09 -23.46 -12.95
C LEU A 259 5.72 -23.06 -13.53
N SER A 260 5.26 -21.85 -13.24
CA SER A 260 3.97 -21.34 -13.73
C SER A 260 3.88 -21.32 -15.26
N LYS A 261 5.00 -21.10 -15.96
CA LYS A 261 5.05 -21.12 -17.43
C LYS A 261 4.79 -22.50 -18.04
N LYS A 262 4.88 -23.57 -17.23
CA LYS A 262 4.62 -24.96 -17.66
C LYS A 262 3.17 -25.38 -17.43
N GLU A 263 2.38 -24.57 -16.73
CA GLU A 263 0.97 -24.85 -16.49
C GLU A 263 0.16 -24.55 -17.77
N GLU A 264 -0.54 -25.55 -18.28
CA GLU A 264 -1.42 -25.35 -19.44
C GLU A 264 -2.80 -24.84 -19.01
N LYS A 265 -3.29 -25.33 -17.87
CA LYS A 265 -4.65 -25.09 -17.38
C LYS A 265 -4.73 -23.92 -16.41
N VAL A 266 -3.69 -23.73 -15.61
CA VAL A 266 -3.68 -22.75 -14.52
C VAL A 266 -2.90 -21.51 -14.95
N LEU A 267 -3.51 -20.36 -14.74
CA LEU A 267 -2.95 -19.06 -15.07
C LEU A 267 -2.91 -18.20 -13.80
N PHE A 268 -1.82 -17.47 -13.62
CA PHE A 268 -1.57 -16.69 -12.40
C PHE A 268 -1.79 -15.21 -12.65
N GLY A 269 -2.42 -14.52 -11.69
CA GLY A 269 -2.66 -13.09 -11.78
C GLY A 269 -2.84 -12.43 -10.41
N GLY A 270 -2.83 -11.11 -10.41
CA GLY A 270 -3.09 -10.32 -9.21
C GLY A 270 -1.88 -10.22 -8.29
N ARG A 271 -2.06 -9.52 -7.17
CA ARG A 271 -0.98 -9.18 -6.24
C ARG A 271 -0.17 -10.40 -5.77
N LEU A 272 -0.86 -11.47 -5.38
CA LEU A 272 -0.22 -12.64 -4.77
C LEU A 272 0.30 -13.64 -5.81
N GLY A 273 -0.46 -13.83 -6.90
CA GLY A 273 -0.05 -14.72 -8.00
C GLY A 273 1.16 -14.19 -8.77
N GLU A 274 1.29 -12.87 -8.88
CA GLU A 274 2.40 -12.20 -9.57
C GLU A 274 3.49 -11.67 -8.62
N TYR A 275 3.37 -11.92 -7.30
CA TYR A 275 4.26 -11.40 -6.26
C TYR A 275 4.58 -9.89 -6.42
N LYS A 276 3.54 -9.08 -6.62
CA LYS A 276 3.70 -7.68 -7.01
C LYS A 276 2.77 -6.76 -6.25
N TYR A 277 3.32 -5.65 -5.75
CA TYR A 277 2.52 -4.63 -5.08
C TYR A 277 1.74 -3.80 -6.10
N TYR A 278 0.45 -4.11 -6.25
CA TYR A 278 -0.50 -3.38 -7.10
C TYR A 278 -1.45 -2.50 -6.29
N ASP A 279 -1.66 -1.28 -6.78
CA ASP A 279 -2.86 -0.49 -6.46
C ASP A 279 -4.10 -1.05 -7.19
N MET A 280 -5.29 -0.65 -6.75
CA MET A 280 -6.56 -1.18 -7.27
C MET A 280 -6.73 -0.93 -8.78
N ASP A 281 -6.40 0.26 -9.27
CA ASP A 281 -6.49 0.59 -10.70
C ASP A 281 -5.53 -0.28 -11.53
N LYS A 282 -4.33 -0.52 -11.03
CA LYS A 282 -3.30 -1.33 -11.71
C LYS A 282 -3.66 -2.81 -11.78
N VAL A 283 -4.25 -3.37 -10.72
CA VAL A 283 -4.69 -4.78 -10.77
C VAL A 283 -5.93 -4.95 -11.66
N ILE A 284 -6.83 -3.96 -11.70
CA ILE A 284 -7.96 -3.96 -12.65
C ILE A 284 -7.43 -3.88 -14.09
N GLU A 285 -6.50 -2.97 -14.37
CA GLU A 285 -5.86 -2.88 -15.67
C GLU A 285 -5.14 -4.18 -16.06
N SER A 286 -4.41 -4.79 -15.12
CA SER A 286 -3.74 -6.09 -15.32
C SER A 286 -4.76 -7.16 -15.69
N ALA A 287 -5.85 -7.28 -14.94
CA ALA A 287 -6.92 -8.24 -15.21
C ALA A 287 -7.57 -8.03 -16.59
N LEU A 288 -7.88 -6.78 -16.97
CA LEU A 288 -8.47 -6.49 -18.29
C LEU A 288 -7.52 -6.84 -19.44
N ARG A 289 -6.22 -6.55 -19.31
CA ARG A 289 -5.22 -6.96 -20.29
C ARG A 289 -5.08 -8.48 -20.34
N PHE A 290 -5.03 -9.12 -19.19
CA PHE A 290 -4.94 -10.56 -19.05
C PHE A 290 -6.11 -11.27 -19.75
N THR A 291 -7.35 -10.82 -19.52
CA THR A 291 -8.54 -11.35 -20.19
C THR A 291 -8.44 -11.23 -21.71
N LYS A 292 -8.04 -10.06 -22.22
CA LYS A 292 -7.91 -9.82 -23.66
C LYS A 292 -6.79 -10.65 -24.31
N ASP A 293 -5.61 -10.64 -23.69
CA ASP A 293 -4.37 -11.14 -24.31
C ASP A 293 -4.21 -12.65 -24.11
N THR A 294 -4.72 -13.20 -23.00
CA THR A 294 -4.54 -14.62 -22.61
C THR A 294 -5.82 -15.45 -22.76
N LEU A 295 -6.98 -14.89 -22.40
CA LEU A 295 -8.26 -15.61 -22.50
C LEU A 295 -8.99 -15.33 -23.83
N HIS A 296 -8.59 -14.30 -24.56
CA HIS A 296 -9.24 -13.84 -25.80
C HIS A 296 -10.74 -13.53 -25.63
N LEU A 297 -11.09 -12.99 -24.44
CA LEU A 297 -12.43 -12.53 -24.08
C LEU A 297 -12.50 -10.99 -24.09
#